data_AF-A0A4R4WUE8-F1
#
_entry.id   AF-A0A4R4WUE8-F1
#
_cell.length_a   1.000
_cell.length_b   1.000
_cell.length_c   1.000
_cell.angle_alpha   90.00
_cell.angle_beta   90.00
_cell.angle_gamma   90.00
#
_symmetry.space_group_name_H-M   'P 1'
#
loop_
_entity.id
_entity.type
_entity.pdbx_description
1 polymer ?
#
loop_
_entity_poly.entity_id
_entity_poly.type
_entity_poly.pdbx_seq_one_letter_code
_entity_poly.pdbx_strand_id
1 'polypeptide(L)'
;MKLVVGVGLRSGTSYRELRDLVDATVAAAGGGDVRVVVTVEGRETEPGLQRLAAFLDAELHTTPVSELARHPAPTPGPRVERLTGTPSVAESAVLATGAELVVPKRRSVNATAAVGRMAAAPGYPPTERDVVHRVIAERRDVRRGFVDRPIADDVLTRVLESAHRAPSVGLSQPWDFVLIRDLATRRKIHDLAGAQRDAFAASLPPDRRQAFDGLKIEAILDTPLNIAVTCDAGRGGRHVLGRHADPRTTWFSAAIAIQNLWLAARAEGLGVGWVSFFEPGEVAAVLDLPAHIELVGYLCVGHVEEFAAAPELVRTGWAARRPLAWAVHHEQWGQRGVTSIEHDAARAGENAVRAVGRQRVRVIVGGDPADYLDHADALVVHLGADKPIADFGVLWRPARTPVEAVELGVEVARDLALQGVGHLALQTVEQSEVADGLVRGLRAGARACGVDWSG
;
A
#
# COMPACT_ATOMS: atom_id res chain seq x y z
N MET A 1 -9.52 16.13 -20.25
CA MET A 1 -9.86 17.06 -19.15
C MET A 1 -11.36 17.10 -19.01
N LYS A 2 -11.93 16.94 -17.80
CA LYS A 2 -13.39 17.06 -17.58
C LYS A 2 -13.74 18.53 -17.32
N LEU A 3 -14.71 19.05 -18.05
CA LEU A 3 -15.07 20.46 -18.08
C LEU A 3 -16.50 20.70 -17.62
N VAL A 4 -16.68 21.85 -16.96
CA VAL A 4 -17.97 22.49 -16.71
C VAL A 4 -18.05 23.72 -17.62
N VAL A 5 -19.16 23.85 -18.35
CA VAL A 5 -19.42 25.04 -19.18
C VAL A 5 -20.56 25.83 -18.57
N GLY A 6 -20.25 27.04 -18.08
CA GLY A 6 -21.27 27.96 -17.64
C GLY A 6 -21.82 28.75 -18.81
N VAL A 7 -23.15 28.80 -18.96
CA VAL A 7 -23.82 29.48 -20.08
C VAL A 7 -24.79 30.52 -19.54
N GLY A 8 -24.61 31.77 -19.95
CA GLY A 8 -25.62 32.82 -19.83
C GLY A 8 -26.24 33.09 -21.20
N LEU A 9 -27.56 33.20 -21.31
CA LEU A 9 -28.24 33.40 -22.59
C LEU A 9 -29.50 34.26 -22.47
N ARG A 10 -29.86 34.91 -23.57
CA ARG A 10 -31.20 35.49 -23.76
C ARG A 10 -32.17 34.44 -24.28
N SER A 11 -33.46 34.64 -24.03
CA SER A 11 -34.50 33.77 -24.58
C SER A 11 -34.47 33.76 -26.10
N GLY A 12 -34.59 32.57 -26.68
CA GLY A 12 -34.57 32.38 -28.13
C GLY A 12 -33.17 32.42 -28.76
N THR A 13 -32.09 32.42 -27.97
CA THR A 13 -30.73 32.21 -28.50
C THR A 13 -30.67 30.88 -29.27
N SER A 14 -30.18 30.91 -30.51
CA SER A 14 -30.15 29.72 -31.36
C SER A 14 -29.14 28.68 -30.87
N TYR A 15 -29.43 27.39 -31.08
CA TYR A 15 -28.47 26.31 -30.83
C TYR A 15 -27.12 26.53 -31.53
N ARG A 16 -27.13 27.00 -32.78
CA ARG A 16 -25.90 27.25 -33.54
C ARG A 16 -25.02 28.29 -32.87
N GLU A 17 -25.61 29.40 -32.42
CA GLU A 17 -24.89 30.45 -31.71
C GLU A 17 -24.27 29.93 -30.39
N LEU A 18 -25.03 29.16 -29.62
CA LEU A 18 -24.54 28.53 -28.39
C LEU A 18 -23.41 27.53 -28.67
N ARG A 19 -23.57 26.72 -29.71
CA ARG A 19 -22.59 25.71 -30.12
C ARG A 19 -21.27 26.35 -30.53
N ASP A 20 -21.31 27.35 -31.42
CA ASP A 20 -20.13 28.05 -31.90
C ASP A 20 -19.39 28.75 -30.74
N LEU A 21 -20.15 29.38 -29.81
CA LEU A 21 -19.59 30.03 -28.64
C LEU A 21 -18.93 29.04 -27.68
N VAL A 22 -19.59 27.91 -27.37
CA VAL A 22 -19.06 26.90 -26.46
C VAL A 22 -17.84 26.20 -27.06
N ASP A 23 -17.87 25.84 -28.34
CA ASP A 23 -16.73 25.22 -29.02
C ASP A 23 -15.51 26.16 -29.00
N ALA A 24 -15.70 27.43 -29.32
CA ALA A 24 -14.62 28.42 -29.26
C ALA A 24 -14.08 28.64 -27.83
N THR A 25 -14.93 28.51 -26.81
CA THR A 25 -14.53 28.72 -25.41
C THR A 25 -13.82 27.48 -24.84
N VAL A 26 -14.29 26.29 -25.18
CA VAL A 26 -13.64 25.00 -24.82
C VAL A 26 -12.31 24.84 -25.55
N ALA A 27 -12.21 25.24 -26.82
CA ALA A 27 -10.95 25.27 -27.55
C ALA A 27 -9.91 26.18 -26.87
N ALA A 28 -10.34 27.33 -26.33
CA ALA A 28 -9.45 28.22 -25.57
C ALA A 28 -8.94 27.62 -24.25
N ALA A 29 -9.64 26.61 -23.70
CA ALA A 29 -9.19 25.85 -22.53
C ALA A 29 -8.17 24.74 -22.89
N GLY A 30 -7.79 24.59 -24.17
CA GLY A 30 -6.98 23.48 -24.67
C GLY A 30 -7.80 22.22 -25.02
N GLY A 31 -9.14 22.36 -25.12
CA GLY A 31 -10.06 21.25 -25.37
C GLY A 31 -10.37 20.42 -24.13
N GLY A 32 -11.38 19.55 -24.22
CA GLY A 32 -11.79 18.68 -23.12
C GLY A 32 -13.16 18.05 -23.33
N ASP A 33 -13.50 17.14 -22.44
CA ASP A 33 -14.79 16.47 -22.36
C ASP A 33 -15.72 17.29 -21.44
N VAL A 34 -16.76 17.90 -22.01
CA VAL A 34 -17.72 18.72 -21.26
C VAL A 34 -18.72 17.77 -20.58
N ARG A 35 -18.65 17.67 -19.26
CA ARG A 35 -19.51 16.77 -18.47
C ARG A 35 -20.77 17.46 -17.96
N VAL A 36 -20.68 18.76 -17.71
CA VAL A 36 -21.76 19.55 -17.13
C VAL A 36 -21.88 20.88 -17.88
N VAL A 37 -23.10 21.22 -18.28
CA VAL A 37 -23.49 22.57 -18.68
C VAL A 37 -24.26 23.16 -17.51
N VAL A 38 -23.87 24.34 -17.03
CA VAL A 38 -24.53 25.00 -15.90
C VAL A 38 -25.04 26.38 -16.30
N THR A 39 -26.25 26.72 -15.88
CA THR A 39 -26.85 28.04 -16.13
C THR A 39 -27.62 28.54 -14.91
N VAL A 40 -28.21 29.72 -15.01
CA VAL A 40 -29.12 30.25 -13.99
C VAL A 40 -30.49 29.57 -14.07
N GLU A 41 -31.13 29.33 -12.93
CA GLU A 41 -32.52 28.84 -12.87
C GLU A 41 -33.48 29.67 -13.74
N GLY A 42 -34.47 29.00 -14.32
CA GLY A 42 -35.43 29.57 -15.27
C GLY A 42 -34.95 29.58 -16.73
N ARG A 43 -33.79 28.99 -17.02
CA ARG A 43 -33.22 28.84 -18.37
C ARG A 43 -33.12 27.40 -18.85
N GLU A 44 -33.40 26.44 -17.99
CA GLU A 44 -33.35 25.01 -18.28
C GLU A 44 -34.24 24.60 -19.45
N THR A 45 -35.36 25.28 -19.69
CA THR A 45 -36.29 24.93 -20.79
C THR A 45 -35.93 25.61 -22.12
N GLU A 46 -34.87 26.41 -22.20
CA GLU A 46 -34.46 27.07 -23.45
C GLU A 46 -34.06 26.02 -24.50
N PRO A 47 -34.73 25.94 -25.67
CA PRO A 47 -34.50 24.85 -26.64
C PRO A 47 -33.06 24.76 -27.14
N GLY A 48 -32.39 25.90 -27.30
CA GLY A 48 -30.98 25.95 -27.71
C GLY A 48 -30.05 25.31 -26.68
N LEU A 49 -30.33 25.49 -25.37
CA LEU A 49 -29.52 24.99 -24.28
C LEU A 49 -29.72 23.49 -24.07
N GLN A 50 -30.96 23.01 -24.11
CA GLN A 50 -31.29 21.57 -24.06
C GLN A 50 -30.60 20.82 -25.19
N ARG A 51 -30.66 21.35 -26.42
CA ARG A 51 -30.00 20.74 -27.58
C ARG A 51 -28.47 20.76 -27.46
N LEU A 52 -27.90 21.82 -26.88
CA LEU A 52 -26.46 21.90 -26.61
C LEU A 52 -26.02 20.83 -25.61
N ALA A 53 -26.71 20.70 -24.47
CA ALA A 53 -26.40 19.70 -23.45
C ALA A 53 -26.48 18.27 -24.03
N ALA A 54 -27.54 17.96 -24.77
CA ALA A 54 -27.71 16.67 -25.44
C ALA A 54 -26.62 16.39 -26.48
N PHE A 55 -26.21 17.39 -27.27
CA PHE A 55 -25.13 17.22 -28.24
C PHE A 55 -23.78 16.93 -27.55
N LEU A 56 -23.53 17.57 -26.41
CA LEU A 56 -22.30 17.40 -25.63
C LEU A 56 -22.28 16.11 -24.80
N ASP A 57 -23.39 15.37 -24.72
CA ASP A 57 -23.60 14.30 -23.73
C ASP A 57 -23.30 14.77 -22.29
N ALA A 58 -23.71 16.01 -22.00
CA ALA A 58 -23.45 16.70 -20.75
C ALA A 58 -24.73 16.84 -19.92
N GLU A 59 -24.62 16.72 -18.60
CA GLU A 59 -25.72 17.02 -17.69
C GLU A 59 -25.99 18.53 -17.68
N LEU A 60 -27.27 18.93 -17.76
CA LEU A 60 -27.68 20.33 -17.62
C LEU A 60 -28.08 20.59 -16.17
N HIS A 61 -27.31 21.43 -15.48
CA HIS A 61 -27.59 21.88 -14.12
C HIS A 61 -28.01 23.35 -14.12
N THR A 62 -28.79 23.74 -13.12
CA THR A 62 -29.18 25.12 -12.87
C THR A 62 -28.80 25.54 -11.47
N THR A 63 -28.52 26.83 -11.30
CA THR A 63 -28.12 27.41 -10.02
C THR A 63 -28.97 28.64 -9.72
N PRO A 64 -29.53 28.78 -8.51
CA PRO A 64 -30.28 29.96 -8.12
C PRO A 64 -29.44 31.24 -8.24
N VAL A 65 -30.07 32.34 -8.64
CA VAL A 65 -29.40 33.66 -8.70
C VAL A 65 -28.75 34.04 -7.37
N SER A 66 -29.40 33.73 -6.25
CA SER A 66 -28.90 34.06 -4.90
C SER A 66 -27.60 33.34 -4.55
N GLU A 67 -27.36 32.18 -5.14
CA GLU A 67 -26.10 31.44 -5.04
C GLU A 67 -25.08 32.01 -6.02
N LEU A 68 -25.45 32.23 -7.28
CA LEU A 68 -24.58 32.87 -8.29
C LEU A 68 -24.04 34.23 -7.83
N ALA A 69 -24.83 35.01 -7.11
CA ALA A 69 -24.43 36.32 -6.59
C ALA A 69 -23.31 36.24 -5.52
N ARG A 70 -23.09 35.08 -4.88
CA ARG A 70 -22.05 34.87 -3.86
C ARG A 70 -20.66 34.65 -4.48
N HIS A 71 -20.58 34.32 -5.76
CA HIS A 71 -19.32 34.01 -6.43
C HIS A 71 -18.79 35.23 -7.21
N PRO A 72 -17.57 35.71 -6.90
CA PRO A 72 -16.97 36.83 -7.62
C PRO A 72 -16.65 36.42 -9.06
N ALA A 73 -17.22 37.10 -10.04
CA ALA A 73 -16.94 36.88 -11.44
C ALA A 73 -15.70 37.67 -11.89
N PRO A 74 -14.68 37.05 -12.50
CA PRO A 74 -13.48 37.78 -12.95
C PRO A 74 -13.77 38.81 -14.03
N THR A 75 -14.79 38.61 -14.85
CA THR A 75 -15.30 39.64 -15.77
C THR A 75 -16.76 39.97 -15.48
N PRO A 76 -17.07 40.84 -14.50
CA PRO A 76 -18.45 41.19 -14.17
C PRO A 76 -19.11 42.01 -15.30
N GLY A 77 -20.44 41.94 -15.42
CA GLY A 77 -21.22 42.70 -16.39
C GLY A 77 -22.26 43.59 -15.69
N PRO A 78 -22.09 44.93 -15.64
CA PRO A 78 -23.01 45.83 -14.93
C PRO A 78 -24.47 45.74 -15.41
N ARG A 79 -24.67 45.46 -16.71
CA ARG A 79 -26.01 45.22 -17.26
C ARG A 79 -26.59 43.87 -16.83
N VAL A 80 -25.77 42.83 -16.71
CA VAL A 80 -26.20 41.50 -16.25
C VAL A 80 -26.58 41.60 -14.78
N GLU A 81 -25.74 42.22 -13.97
CA GLU A 81 -26.00 42.44 -12.55
C GLU A 81 -27.31 43.17 -12.28
N ARG A 82 -27.61 44.26 -13.02
CA ARG A 82 -28.90 44.96 -12.92
C ARG A 82 -30.11 44.13 -13.35
N LEU A 83 -29.94 43.21 -14.29
CA LEU A 83 -31.06 42.45 -14.88
C LEU A 83 -31.31 41.10 -14.20
N THR A 84 -30.26 40.47 -13.70
CA THR A 84 -30.29 39.10 -13.18
C THR A 84 -29.82 38.99 -11.75
N GLY A 85 -29.35 40.07 -11.11
CA GLY A 85 -28.91 40.06 -9.71
C GLY A 85 -27.58 39.33 -9.46
N THR A 86 -26.83 38.97 -10.50
CA THR A 86 -25.50 38.32 -10.41
C THR A 86 -24.50 39.03 -11.32
N PRO A 87 -23.22 39.19 -10.92
CA PRO A 87 -22.20 39.84 -11.74
C PRO A 87 -21.94 39.11 -13.07
N SER A 88 -22.15 37.80 -13.14
CA SER A 88 -21.98 37.00 -14.37
C SER A 88 -22.70 35.66 -14.25
N VAL A 89 -23.66 35.36 -15.14
CA VAL A 89 -24.28 34.03 -15.15
C VAL A 89 -23.24 32.95 -15.50
N ALA A 90 -22.48 33.13 -16.58
CA ALA A 90 -21.57 32.09 -17.06
C ALA A 90 -20.44 31.77 -16.07
N GLU A 91 -19.74 32.78 -15.56
CA GLU A 91 -18.59 32.54 -14.65
C GLU A 91 -19.05 32.13 -13.26
N SER A 92 -20.05 32.81 -12.69
CA SER A 92 -20.51 32.48 -11.35
C SER A 92 -21.14 31.09 -11.32
N ALA A 93 -21.78 30.63 -12.41
CA ALA A 93 -22.34 29.28 -12.48
C ALA A 93 -21.23 28.22 -12.53
N VAL A 94 -20.13 28.47 -13.27
CA VAL A 94 -18.95 27.60 -13.20
C VAL A 94 -18.41 27.54 -11.77
N LEU A 95 -18.22 28.70 -11.12
CA LEU A 95 -17.63 28.78 -9.79
C LEU A 95 -18.51 28.14 -8.71
N ALA A 96 -19.84 28.20 -8.85
CA ALA A 96 -20.78 27.55 -7.94
C ALA A 96 -20.64 26.01 -7.91
N THR A 97 -20.18 25.40 -9.02
CA THR A 97 -19.90 23.96 -9.06
C THR A 97 -18.62 23.56 -8.30
N GLY A 98 -17.84 24.52 -7.80
CA GLY A 98 -16.51 24.27 -7.23
C GLY A 98 -15.42 24.00 -8.28
N ALA A 99 -15.72 24.19 -9.56
CA ALA A 99 -14.75 24.07 -10.65
C ALA A 99 -13.74 25.23 -10.65
N GLU A 100 -12.50 24.93 -11.04
CA GLU A 100 -11.47 25.94 -11.30
C GLU A 100 -11.79 26.65 -12.62
N LEU A 101 -12.17 27.92 -12.58
CA LEU A 101 -12.43 28.70 -13.78
C LEU A 101 -11.14 28.88 -14.61
N VAL A 102 -11.07 28.25 -15.79
CA VAL A 102 -9.90 28.26 -16.68
C VAL A 102 -10.06 29.21 -17.86
N VAL A 103 -11.30 29.43 -18.32
CA VAL A 103 -11.59 30.43 -19.36
C VAL A 103 -12.70 31.36 -18.84
N PRO A 104 -12.38 32.65 -18.58
CA PRO A 104 -13.37 33.68 -18.27
C PRO A 104 -14.42 33.83 -19.37
N LYS A 105 -15.53 34.54 -19.08
CA LYS A 105 -16.65 34.54 -20.03
C LYS A 105 -16.24 35.12 -21.40
N ARG A 106 -16.56 34.38 -22.45
CA ARG A 106 -16.59 34.86 -23.84
C ARG A 106 -18.02 35.19 -24.20
N ARG A 107 -18.22 36.12 -25.12
CA ARG A 107 -19.55 36.63 -25.50
C ARG A 107 -19.84 36.40 -26.98
N SER A 108 -21.06 36.00 -27.28
CA SER A 108 -21.68 36.10 -28.60
C SER A 108 -22.66 37.29 -28.60
N VAL A 109 -23.60 37.32 -29.56
CA VAL A 109 -24.62 38.37 -29.67
C VAL A 109 -25.63 38.27 -28.52
N ASN A 110 -26.05 37.05 -28.19
CA ASN A 110 -27.12 36.76 -27.25
C ASN A 110 -26.72 35.84 -26.08
N ALA A 111 -25.47 35.36 -26.05
CA ALA A 111 -24.99 34.46 -25.00
C ALA A 111 -23.58 34.79 -24.49
N THR A 112 -23.25 34.23 -23.34
CA THR A 112 -21.91 34.18 -22.76
C THR A 112 -21.59 32.75 -22.34
N ALA A 113 -20.36 32.30 -22.57
CA ALA A 113 -19.89 31.00 -22.10
C ALA A 113 -18.58 31.17 -21.33
N ALA A 114 -18.44 30.44 -20.24
CA ALA A 114 -17.21 30.34 -19.45
C ALA A 114 -16.90 28.85 -19.24
N VAL A 115 -15.63 28.51 -19.06
CA VAL A 115 -15.20 27.11 -18.89
C VAL A 115 -14.47 26.97 -17.57
N GLY A 116 -14.92 26.02 -16.76
CA GLY A 116 -14.20 25.54 -15.58
C GLY A 116 -13.69 24.13 -15.76
N ARG A 117 -12.56 23.83 -15.14
CA ARG A 117 -12.03 22.48 -14.99
C ARG A 117 -12.64 21.89 -13.73
N MET A 118 -13.30 20.74 -13.86
CA MET A 118 -13.83 20.02 -12.69
C MET A 118 -12.67 19.71 -11.74
N ALA A 119 -12.86 19.97 -10.45
CA ALA A 119 -11.90 19.57 -9.43
C ALA A 119 -11.70 18.05 -9.43
N ALA A 120 -10.53 17.60 -8.98
CA ALA A 120 -10.34 16.18 -8.66
C ALA A 120 -11.36 15.75 -7.60
N ALA A 121 -11.70 14.45 -7.57
CA ALA A 121 -12.58 13.92 -6.54
C ALA A 121 -12.06 14.32 -5.15
N PRO A 122 -12.89 14.93 -4.30
CA PRO A 122 -12.44 15.36 -2.99
C PRO A 122 -12.03 14.14 -2.17
N GLY A 123 -10.94 14.26 -1.42
CA GLY A 123 -10.63 13.32 -0.35
C GLY A 123 -11.57 13.53 0.84
N TYR A 124 -11.53 12.60 1.80
CA TYR A 124 -12.20 12.77 3.08
C TYR A 124 -11.69 14.02 3.83
N PRO A 125 -12.49 14.60 4.75
CA PRO A 125 -12.06 15.69 5.62
C PRO A 125 -10.72 15.41 6.31
N PRO A 126 -9.90 16.44 6.65
CA PRO A 126 -8.61 16.26 7.30
C PRO A 126 -8.65 15.34 8.53
N THR A 127 -9.64 15.52 9.41
CA THR A 127 -9.80 14.71 10.64
C THR A 127 -10.04 13.24 10.36
N GLU A 128 -10.80 12.91 9.30
CA GLU A 128 -11.05 11.53 8.90
C GLU A 128 -9.80 10.88 8.28
N ARG A 129 -9.05 11.65 7.48
CA ARG A 129 -7.76 11.20 6.94
C ARG A 129 -6.75 10.93 8.06
N ASP A 130 -6.71 11.79 9.08
CA ASP A 130 -5.83 11.63 10.24
C ASP A 130 -6.16 10.34 11.00
N VAL A 131 -7.44 10.00 11.15
CA VAL A 131 -7.86 8.72 11.74
C VAL A 131 -7.34 7.53 10.92
N VAL A 132 -7.47 7.56 9.60
CA VAL A 132 -6.96 6.50 8.72
C VAL A 132 -5.44 6.33 8.89
N HIS A 133 -4.68 7.43 8.82
CA HIS A 133 -3.23 7.39 8.99
C HIS A 133 -2.82 6.90 10.38
N ARG A 134 -3.55 7.30 11.42
CA ARG A 134 -3.31 6.87 12.79
C ARG A 134 -3.54 5.37 12.96
N VAL A 135 -4.65 4.82 12.46
CA VAL A 135 -4.93 3.37 12.52
C VAL A 135 -3.84 2.56 11.80
N ILE A 136 -3.40 3.02 10.62
CA ILE A 136 -2.31 2.39 9.86
C ILE A 136 -0.99 2.43 10.65
N ALA A 137 -0.68 3.56 11.30
CA ALA A 137 0.57 3.76 12.03
C ALA A 137 0.59 3.04 13.39
N GLU A 138 -0.56 2.91 14.05
CA GLU A 138 -0.68 2.41 15.42
C GLU A 138 -1.10 0.94 15.52
N ARG A 139 -1.63 0.32 14.46
CA ARG A 139 -1.89 -1.14 14.47
C ARG A 139 -0.60 -1.90 14.80
N ARG A 140 -0.71 -2.95 15.59
CA ARG A 140 0.42 -3.80 15.98
C ARG A 140 0.10 -5.25 15.65
N ASP A 141 1.17 -6.00 15.42
CA ASP A 141 1.15 -7.44 15.49
C ASP A 141 1.33 -7.82 16.96
N VAL A 142 0.20 -8.16 17.59
CA VAL A 142 0.09 -8.34 19.03
C VAL A 142 0.31 -9.81 19.38
N ARG A 143 1.27 -10.10 20.28
CA ARG A 143 1.51 -11.44 20.82
C ARG A 143 1.39 -11.54 22.35
N ARG A 144 1.18 -10.40 23.03
CA ARG A 144 1.14 -10.30 24.50
C ARG A 144 0.02 -9.35 24.93
N GLY A 145 -0.44 -9.51 26.16
CA GLY A 145 -1.42 -8.62 26.77
C GLY A 145 -2.84 -8.79 26.24
N PHE A 146 -3.17 -9.95 25.66
CA PHE A 146 -4.56 -10.30 25.39
C PHE A 146 -5.31 -10.56 26.70
N VAL A 147 -6.54 -10.07 26.79
CA VAL A 147 -7.39 -10.29 27.96
C VAL A 147 -8.44 -11.36 27.65
N ASP A 148 -8.80 -12.13 28.66
CA ASP A 148 -9.84 -13.17 28.58
C ASP A 148 -11.24 -12.54 28.56
N ARG A 149 -11.55 -11.86 27.44
CA ARG A 149 -12.83 -11.24 27.16
C ARG A 149 -13.31 -11.69 25.78
N PRO A 150 -14.50 -12.31 25.68
CA PRO A 150 -15.09 -12.66 24.38
C PRO A 150 -15.28 -11.43 23.48
N ILE A 151 -15.05 -11.62 22.19
CA ILE A 151 -15.37 -10.63 21.16
C ILE A 151 -16.87 -10.73 20.87
N ALA A 152 -17.60 -9.61 20.96
CA ALA A 152 -19.01 -9.56 20.61
C ALA A 152 -19.22 -9.83 19.11
N ASP A 153 -20.28 -10.55 18.78
CA ASP A 153 -20.52 -11.01 17.40
C ASP A 153 -20.73 -9.84 16.42
N ASP A 154 -21.37 -8.74 16.85
CA ASP A 154 -21.56 -7.55 16.02
C ASP A 154 -20.23 -6.85 15.68
N VAL A 155 -19.30 -6.79 16.64
CA VAL A 155 -17.94 -6.27 16.43
C VAL A 155 -17.20 -7.17 15.44
N LEU A 156 -17.26 -8.49 15.64
CA LEU A 156 -16.62 -9.46 14.75
C LEU A 156 -17.18 -9.37 13.33
N THR A 157 -18.50 -9.23 13.17
CA THR A 157 -19.14 -9.03 11.87
C THR A 157 -18.60 -7.78 11.18
N ARG A 158 -18.52 -6.62 11.85
CA ARG A 158 -17.95 -5.40 11.24
C ARG A 158 -16.52 -5.61 10.77
N VAL A 159 -15.69 -6.29 11.56
CA VAL A 159 -14.30 -6.62 11.22
C VAL A 159 -14.23 -7.53 9.98
N LEU A 160 -15.04 -8.59 9.92
CA LEU A 160 -15.07 -9.51 8.78
C LEU A 160 -15.65 -8.86 7.52
N GLU A 161 -16.66 -8.00 7.65
CA GLU A 161 -17.18 -7.25 6.50
C GLU A 161 -16.13 -6.27 5.94
N SER A 162 -15.33 -5.62 6.79
CA SER A 162 -14.20 -4.80 6.33
C SER A 162 -13.17 -5.64 5.57
N ALA A 163 -12.87 -6.85 6.04
CA ALA A 163 -12.03 -7.81 5.32
C ALA A 163 -12.63 -8.15 3.95
N HIS A 164 -13.94 -8.41 3.90
CA HIS A 164 -14.67 -8.79 2.69
C HIS A 164 -14.79 -7.65 1.65
N ARG A 165 -14.62 -6.38 2.07
CA ARG A 165 -14.55 -5.21 1.19
C ARG A 165 -13.18 -5.01 0.51
N ALA A 166 -12.22 -5.91 0.74
CA ALA A 166 -10.93 -5.86 0.05
C ALA A 166 -11.10 -6.01 -1.48
N PRO A 167 -10.24 -5.35 -2.27
CA PRO A 167 -10.17 -5.64 -3.70
C PRO A 167 -9.68 -7.08 -3.91
N SER A 168 -10.13 -7.69 -5.01
CA SER A 168 -9.63 -9.01 -5.45
C SER A 168 -9.48 -9.05 -6.96
N VAL A 169 -8.55 -9.88 -7.43
CA VAL A 169 -8.35 -10.13 -8.85
C VAL A 169 -9.67 -10.57 -9.48
N GLY A 170 -10.15 -9.80 -10.46
CA GLY A 170 -11.41 -10.08 -11.16
C GLY A 170 -12.65 -10.19 -10.26
N LEU A 171 -12.66 -9.54 -9.09
CA LEU A 171 -13.71 -9.66 -8.08
C LEU A 171 -13.93 -11.12 -7.62
N SER A 172 -12.87 -11.94 -7.66
CA SER A 172 -12.96 -13.38 -7.35
C SER A 172 -13.27 -13.68 -5.88
N GLN A 173 -12.92 -12.76 -4.97
CA GLN A 173 -13.10 -12.89 -3.52
C GLN A 173 -12.69 -14.28 -3.01
N PRO A 174 -11.44 -14.72 -3.24
CA PRO A 174 -11.01 -16.11 -3.07
C PRO A 174 -10.93 -16.57 -1.61
N TRP A 175 -11.07 -15.65 -0.66
CA TRP A 175 -10.85 -15.90 0.75
C TRP A 175 -12.06 -16.51 1.45
N ASP A 176 -11.78 -17.36 2.45
CA ASP A 176 -12.72 -17.73 3.50
C ASP A 176 -12.09 -17.49 4.89
N PHE A 177 -12.93 -17.37 5.92
CA PHE A 177 -12.52 -17.10 7.30
C PHE A 177 -13.04 -18.21 8.22
N VAL A 178 -12.16 -19.12 8.64
CA VAL A 178 -12.50 -20.20 9.57
C VAL A 178 -12.31 -19.70 11.01
N LEU A 179 -13.41 -19.53 11.72
CA LEU A 179 -13.41 -19.04 13.11
C LEU A 179 -13.16 -20.19 14.09
N ILE A 180 -12.08 -20.12 14.85
CA ILE A 180 -11.61 -21.19 15.73
C ILE A 180 -11.64 -20.70 17.17
N ARG A 181 -12.64 -21.16 17.92
CA ARG A 181 -12.78 -20.90 19.37
C ARG A 181 -12.41 -22.11 20.22
N ASP A 182 -12.57 -23.31 19.66
CA ASP A 182 -12.33 -24.57 20.34
C ASP A 182 -10.88 -24.68 20.85
N LEU A 183 -10.74 -24.96 22.14
CA LEU A 183 -9.44 -25.00 22.81
C LEU A 183 -8.61 -26.22 22.36
N ALA A 184 -9.24 -27.35 22.04
CA ALA A 184 -8.51 -28.54 21.62
C ALA A 184 -7.87 -28.33 20.25
N THR A 185 -8.58 -27.73 19.30
CA THR A 185 -8.02 -27.32 18.01
C THR A 185 -6.89 -26.32 18.18
N ARG A 186 -7.08 -25.27 19.00
CA ARG A 186 -6.03 -24.27 19.24
C ARG A 186 -4.78 -24.86 19.90
N ARG A 187 -4.92 -25.85 20.79
CA ARG A 187 -3.77 -26.59 21.37
C ARG A 187 -2.96 -27.32 20.31
N LYS A 188 -3.61 -28.04 19.38
CA LYS A 188 -2.91 -28.71 18.28
C LYS A 188 -2.10 -27.73 17.44
N ILE A 189 -2.68 -26.57 17.11
CA ILE A 189 -2.01 -25.55 16.31
C ILE A 189 -0.87 -24.88 17.09
N HIS A 190 -1.06 -24.67 18.40
CA HIS A 190 0.00 -24.19 19.29
C HIS A 190 1.17 -25.16 19.36
N ASP A 191 0.92 -26.47 19.40
CA ASP A 191 1.99 -27.48 19.42
C ASP A 191 2.82 -27.45 18.13
N LEU A 192 2.17 -27.27 16.96
CA LEU A 192 2.86 -27.03 15.69
C LEU A 192 3.73 -25.77 15.75
N ALA A 193 3.18 -24.68 16.30
CA ALA A 193 3.90 -23.43 16.50
C ALA A 193 5.14 -23.58 17.39
N GLY A 194 5.03 -24.36 18.46
CA GLY A 194 6.13 -24.69 19.36
C GLY A 194 7.24 -25.47 18.65
N ALA A 195 6.88 -26.51 17.90
CA ALA A 195 7.85 -27.32 17.17
C ALA A 195 8.66 -26.51 16.16
N GLN A 196 8.01 -25.67 15.35
CA GLN A 196 8.70 -24.84 14.36
C GLN A 196 9.53 -23.73 15.02
N ARG A 197 9.05 -23.17 16.14
CA ARG A 197 9.84 -22.22 16.93
C ARG A 197 11.15 -22.85 17.37
N ASP A 198 11.10 -24.08 17.90
CA ASP A 198 12.29 -24.77 18.39
C ASP A 198 13.25 -25.13 17.24
N ALA A 199 12.72 -25.55 16.09
CA ALA A 199 13.52 -25.78 14.88
C ALA A 199 14.22 -24.51 14.39
N PHE A 200 13.51 -23.39 14.29
CA PHE A 200 14.11 -22.09 13.93
C PHE A 200 15.13 -21.64 14.96
N ALA A 201 14.86 -21.83 16.25
CA ALA A 201 15.81 -21.47 17.29
C ALA A 201 17.10 -22.30 17.19
N ALA A 202 17.01 -23.58 16.80
CA ALA A 202 18.17 -24.44 16.60
C ALA A 202 19.00 -24.05 15.37
N SER A 203 18.40 -23.39 14.37
CA SER A 203 19.12 -22.94 13.17
C SER A 203 19.83 -21.60 13.35
N LEU A 204 19.66 -20.91 14.48
CA LEU A 204 20.26 -19.59 14.72
C LEU A 204 21.67 -19.69 15.32
N PRO A 205 22.57 -18.75 14.96
CA PRO A 205 23.85 -18.62 15.66
C PRO A 205 23.64 -18.16 17.12
N PRO A 206 24.58 -18.45 18.04
CA PRO A 206 24.35 -18.32 19.49
C PRO A 206 23.87 -16.94 19.97
N ASP A 207 24.41 -15.88 19.40
CA ASP A 207 24.06 -14.49 19.64
C ASP A 207 22.62 -14.16 19.19
N ARG A 208 22.23 -14.63 17.99
CA ARG A 208 20.86 -14.45 17.50
C ARG A 208 19.87 -15.32 18.24
N ARG A 209 20.28 -16.51 18.65
CA ARG A 209 19.48 -17.38 19.51
C ARG A 209 19.17 -16.70 20.84
N GLN A 210 20.17 -16.10 21.49
CA GLN A 210 19.97 -15.36 22.73
C GLN A 210 18.94 -14.21 22.57
N ALA A 211 19.03 -13.45 21.48
CA ALA A 211 18.04 -12.39 21.19
C ALA A 211 16.64 -12.96 20.90
N PHE A 212 16.56 -14.11 20.24
CA PHE A 212 15.31 -14.76 19.87
C PHE A 212 14.57 -15.35 21.07
N ASP A 213 15.27 -15.92 22.05
CA ASP A 213 14.66 -16.60 23.21
C ASP A 213 13.73 -15.70 24.04
N GLY A 214 13.94 -14.38 24.02
CA GLY A 214 13.07 -13.40 24.68
C GLY A 214 11.79 -13.03 23.88
N LEU A 215 11.70 -13.43 22.62
CA LEU A 215 10.59 -13.07 21.73
C LEU A 215 9.45 -14.09 21.84
N LYS A 216 8.23 -13.57 21.89
CA LYS A 216 7.02 -14.38 21.76
C LYS A 216 6.55 -14.36 20.32
N ILE A 217 6.32 -15.54 19.75
CA ILE A 217 6.06 -15.73 18.32
C ILE A 217 4.58 -15.93 17.99
N GLU A 218 3.74 -16.17 18.99
CA GLU A 218 2.32 -16.47 18.82
C GLU A 218 1.49 -16.04 20.04
N ALA A 219 0.17 -16.14 19.94
CA ALA A 219 -0.78 -15.94 21.04
C ALA A 219 -2.02 -16.83 20.88
N ILE A 220 -1.82 -18.05 20.35
CA ILE A 220 -2.89 -18.97 19.93
C ILE A 220 -3.78 -19.33 21.11
N LEU A 221 -3.15 -19.62 22.26
CA LEU A 221 -3.86 -20.01 23.47
C LEU A 221 -4.31 -18.82 24.33
N ASP A 222 -3.67 -17.65 24.21
CA ASP A 222 -4.02 -16.45 24.99
C ASP A 222 -5.22 -15.69 24.42
N THR A 223 -5.65 -16.01 23.21
CA THR A 223 -6.74 -15.32 22.53
C THR A 223 -8.04 -16.11 22.58
N PRO A 224 -9.20 -15.43 22.72
CA PRO A 224 -10.51 -16.10 22.73
C PRO A 224 -10.96 -16.57 21.34
N LEU A 225 -10.32 -16.08 20.28
CA LEU A 225 -10.64 -16.39 18.89
C LEU A 225 -9.35 -16.47 18.07
N ASN A 226 -9.24 -17.52 17.26
CA ASN A 226 -8.32 -17.53 16.13
C ASN A 226 -9.11 -17.54 14.81
N ILE A 227 -8.51 -17.01 13.76
CA ILE A 227 -9.09 -16.99 12.42
C ILE A 227 -8.06 -17.56 11.45
N ALA A 228 -8.33 -18.72 10.86
CA ALA A 228 -7.59 -19.19 9.72
C ALA A 228 -8.20 -18.57 8.45
N VAL A 229 -7.41 -17.74 7.78
CA VAL A 229 -7.79 -17.11 6.52
C VAL A 229 -7.22 -17.95 5.40
N THR A 230 -8.10 -18.43 4.53
CA THR A 230 -7.76 -19.38 3.46
C THR A 230 -7.91 -18.74 2.08
N CYS A 231 -7.50 -19.46 1.04
CA CYS A 231 -7.66 -19.10 -0.36
C CYS A 231 -8.14 -20.32 -1.16
N ASP A 232 -9.28 -20.17 -1.84
CA ASP A 232 -9.69 -21.03 -2.95
C ASP A 232 -9.17 -20.42 -4.26
N ALA A 233 -8.04 -20.92 -4.76
CA ALA A 233 -7.45 -20.44 -6.01
C ALA A 233 -8.33 -20.73 -7.24
N GLY A 234 -9.27 -21.67 -7.15
CA GLY A 234 -10.21 -22.06 -8.20
C GLY A 234 -11.49 -21.21 -8.25
N ARG A 235 -11.78 -20.46 -7.18
CA ARG A 235 -12.99 -19.63 -7.07
C ARG A 235 -13.16 -18.69 -8.28
N GLY A 236 -14.39 -18.56 -8.77
CA GLY A 236 -14.72 -17.77 -9.96
C GLY A 236 -14.52 -18.50 -11.30
N GLY A 237 -14.09 -19.76 -11.30
CA GLY A 237 -13.98 -20.59 -12.51
C GLY A 237 -12.83 -20.15 -13.44
N ARG A 238 -12.85 -20.56 -14.71
CA ARG A 238 -11.71 -20.38 -15.64
C ARG A 238 -11.38 -18.93 -16.00
N HIS A 239 -12.39 -18.05 -16.07
CA HIS A 239 -12.29 -16.74 -16.72
C HIS A 239 -12.22 -15.55 -15.75
N VAL A 240 -11.54 -15.72 -14.62
CA VAL A 240 -11.30 -14.64 -13.66
C VAL A 240 -10.37 -13.58 -14.29
N LEU A 241 -10.89 -12.36 -14.45
CA LEU A 241 -10.17 -11.22 -15.01
C LEU A 241 -8.89 -10.95 -14.21
N GLY A 242 -7.74 -10.86 -14.89
CA GLY A 242 -6.45 -10.54 -14.26
C GLY A 242 -5.69 -11.73 -13.64
N ARG A 243 -6.30 -12.93 -13.56
CA ARG A 243 -5.63 -14.12 -12.99
C ARG A 243 -4.81 -14.93 -14.00
N HIS A 244 -5.07 -14.76 -15.30
CA HIS A 244 -4.52 -15.65 -16.34
C HIS A 244 -2.98 -15.73 -16.36
N ALA A 245 -2.30 -14.58 -16.22
CA ALA A 245 -0.85 -14.53 -16.31
C ALA A 245 -0.14 -14.89 -14.99
N ASP A 246 -0.79 -14.64 -13.85
CA ASP A 246 -0.23 -14.93 -12.54
C ASP A 246 -1.33 -15.45 -11.59
N PRO A 247 -1.40 -16.78 -11.38
CA PRO A 247 -2.35 -17.38 -10.46
C PRO A 247 -2.21 -16.84 -9.03
N ARG A 248 -1.01 -16.43 -8.59
CA ARG A 248 -0.72 -16.00 -7.21
C ARG A 248 -1.55 -14.79 -6.76
N THR A 249 -2.13 -14.07 -7.72
CA THR A 249 -3.01 -12.93 -7.48
C THR A 249 -4.20 -13.23 -6.56
N THR A 250 -4.66 -14.47 -6.46
CA THR A 250 -5.70 -14.86 -5.49
C THR A 250 -5.20 -14.84 -4.04
N TRP A 251 -3.99 -15.34 -3.77
CA TRP A 251 -3.36 -15.26 -2.45
C TRP A 251 -3.05 -13.81 -2.05
N PHE A 252 -2.62 -12.98 -3.00
CA PHE A 252 -2.45 -11.54 -2.75
C PHE A 252 -3.78 -10.86 -2.40
N SER A 253 -4.87 -11.26 -3.06
CA SER A 253 -6.21 -10.77 -2.75
C SER A 253 -6.60 -11.12 -1.30
N ALA A 254 -6.36 -12.37 -0.87
CA ALA A 254 -6.58 -12.80 0.51
C ALA A 254 -5.70 -12.04 1.53
N ALA A 255 -4.43 -11.77 1.20
CA ALA A 255 -3.54 -10.97 2.05
C ALA A 255 -4.05 -9.54 2.24
N ILE A 256 -4.65 -8.92 1.22
CA ILE A 256 -5.28 -7.60 1.34
C ILE A 256 -6.52 -7.65 2.23
N ALA A 257 -7.32 -8.72 2.15
CA ALA A 257 -8.44 -8.95 3.07
C ALA A 257 -7.98 -9.05 4.53
N ILE A 258 -6.87 -9.74 4.81
CA ILE A 258 -6.24 -9.78 6.14
C ILE A 258 -5.82 -8.38 6.59
N GLN A 259 -5.23 -7.57 5.70
CA GLN A 259 -4.81 -6.22 6.04
C GLN A 259 -6.00 -5.31 6.39
N ASN A 260 -7.14 -5.43 5.69
CA ASN A 260 -8.38 -4.74 6.05
C ASN A 260 -8.93 -5.21 7.40
N LEU A 261 -8.95 -6.52 7.64
CA LEU A 261 -9.33 -7.11 8.93
C LEU A 261 -8.51 -6.50 10.07
N TRP A 262 -7.19 -6.41 9.89
CA TRP A 262 -6.26 -5.89 10.90
C TRP A 262 -6.52 -4.41 11.23
N LEU A 263 -6.80 -3.59 10.21
CA LEU A 263 -7.10 -2.17 10.39
C LEU A 263 -8.45 -1.97 11.09
N ALA A 264 -9.47 -2.72 10.67
CA ALA A 264 -10.79 -2.68 11.29
C ALA A 264 -10.73 -3.14 12.75
N ALA A 265 -10.03 -4.24 13.04
CA ALA A 265 -9.80 -4.73 14.39
C ALA A 265 -9.13 -3.66 15.27
N ARG A 266 -8.08 -2.99 14.76
CA ARG A 266 -7.43 -1.89 15.51
C ARG A 266 -8.40 -0.74 15.80
N ALA A 267 -9.30 -0.40 14.88
CA ALA A 267 -10.32 0.64 15.07
C ALA A 267 -11.37 0.24 16.13
N GLU A 268 -11.72 -1.05 16.21
CA GLU A 268 -12.63 -1.63 17.22
C GLU A 268 -11.94 -1.91 18.58
N GLY A 269 -10.64 -1.60 18.71
CA GLY A 269 -9.88 -1.85 19.94
C GLY A 269 -9.48 -3.32 20.15
N LEU A 270 -9.45 -4.12 19.08
CA LEU A 270 -8.99 -5.50 19.08
C LEU A 270 -7.53 -5.60 18.65
N GLY A 271 -6.75 -6.41 19.35
CA GLY A 271 -5.45 -6.88 18.92
C GLY A 271 -5.58 -7.99 17.89
N VAL A 272 -4.66 -8.00 16.93
CA VAL A 272 -4.49 -9.08 15.97
C VAL A 272 -3.01 -9.44 15.93
N GLY A 273 -2.71 -10.73 15.98
CA GLY A 273 -1.36 -11.28 15.81
C GLY A 273 -1.33 -12.31 14.70
N TRP A 274 -0.38 -12.21 13.77
CA TRP A 274 -0.21 -13.20 12.70
C TRP A 274 0.78 -14.26 13.15
N VAL A 275 0.41 -15.54 13.03
CA VAL A 275 1.29 -16.68 13.29
C VAL A 275 1.62 -17.41 11.98
N SER A 276 2.92 -17.65 11.76
CA SER A 276 3.44 -18.37 10.59
C SER A 276 4.58 -19.32 10.96
N PHE A 277 4.64 -19.75 12.23
CA PHE A 277 5.61 -20.73 12.73
C PHE A 277 5.06 -22.15 12.55
N PHE A 278 4.70 -22.55 11.34
CA PHE A 278 4.27 -23.91 11.00
C PHE A 278 4.21 -24.02 9.48
N GLU A 279 4.17 -25.24 8.95
CA GLU A 279 3.87 -25.41 7.55
C GLU A 279 2.36 -25.26 7.29
N PRO A 280 1.92 -24.51 6.26
CA PRO A 280 0.50 -24.31 5.97
C PRO A 280 -0.30 -25.61 5.87
N GLY A 281 0.32 -26.68 5.35
CA GLY A 281 -0.30 -28.00 5.21
C GLY A 281 -0.61 -28.70 6.53
N GLU A 282 0.18 -28.46 7.58
CA GLU A 282 -0.06 -29.06 8.91
C GLU A 282 -1.28 -28.45 9.58
N VAL A 283 -1.43 -27.13 9.49
CA VAL A 283 -2.63 -26.44 9.97
C VAL A 283 -3.86 -26.83 9.14
N ALA A 284 -3.71 -26.96 7.81
CA ALA A 284 -4.78 -27.45 6.95
C ALA A 284 -5.27 -28.84 7.37
N ALA A 285 -4.35 -29.75 7.73
CA ALA A 285 -4.69 -31.07 8.23
C ALA A 285 -5.40 -31.04 9.60
N VAL A 286 -4.96 -30.17 10.53
CA VAL A 286 -5.63 -29.99 11.83
C VAL A 286 -7.06 -29.47 11.67
N LEU A 287 -7.29 -28.60 10.68
CA LEU A 287 -8.58 -27.98 10.39
C LEU A 287 -9.45 -28.80 9.40
N ASP A 288 -8.96 -29.94 8.92
CA ASP A 288 -9.61 -30.77 7.90
C ASP A 288 -10.03 -29.96 6.66
N LEU A 289 -9.14 -29.08 6.18
CA LEU A 289 -9.42 -28.26 5.01
C LEU A 289 -9.47 -29.13 3.74
N PRO A 290 -10.40 -28.84 2.80
CA PRO A 290 -10.39 -29.49 1.49
C PRO A 290 -9.06 -29.27 0.77
N ALA A 291 -8.59 -30.26 0.01
CA ALA A 291 -7.26 -30.25 -0.63
C ALA A 291 -6.97 -29.07 -1.59
N HIS A 292 -8.01 -28.36 -2.06
CA HIS A 292 -7.88 -27.19 -2.93
C HIS A 292 -7.90 -25.85 -2.17
N ILE A 293 -8.08 -25.89 -0.85
CA ILE A 293 -8.14 -24.73 0.03
C ILE A 293 -6.78 -24.60 0.72
N GLU A 294 -6.11 -23.48 0.50
CA GLU A 294 -4.80 -23.21 1.06
C GLU A 294 -4.89 -22.21 2.20
N LEU A 295 -4.12 -22.44 3.27
CA LEU A 295 -3.99 -21.45 4.34
C LEU A 295 -3.13 -20.27 3.86
N VAL A 296 -3.65 -19.06 4.01
CA VAL A 296 -2.91 -17.83 3.74
C VAL A 296 -2.36 -17.22 5.02
N GLY A 297 -3.16 -17.19 6.09
CA GLY A 297 -2.71 -16.64 7.38
C GLY A 297 -3.51 -17.18 8.56
N TYR A 298 -2.86 -17.30 9.71
CA TYR A 298 -3.49 -17.68 10.97
C TYR A 298 -3.42 -16.52 11.95
N LEU A 299 -4.58 -16.01 12.35
CA LEU A 299 -4.68 -14.77 13.11
C LEU A 299 -5.19 -15.06 14.53
N CYS A 300 -4.46 -14.59 15.54
CA CYS A 300 -4.92 -14.54 16.93
C CYS A 300 -5.65 -13.22 17.15
N VAL A 301 -6.90 -13.24 17.61
CA VAL A 301 -7.74 -12.03 17.72
C VAL A 301 -8.36 -11.94 19.12
N GLY A 302 -8.29 -10.76 19.74
CA GLY A 302 -8.86 -10.55 21.07
C GLY A 302 -8.74 -9.11 21.55
N HIS A 303 -9.39 -8.81 22.69
CA HIS A 303 -9.14 -7.55 23.40
C HIS A 303 -7.74 -7.55 23.99
N VAL A 304 -7.14 -6.37 24.10
CA VAL A 304 -5.80 -6.18 24.66
C VAL A 304 -5.83 -5.15 25.79
N GLU A 305 -4.93 -5.30 26.77
CA GLU A 305 -4.76 -4.33 27.86
C GLU A 305 -4.26 -2.99 27.31
N GLU A 306 -3.29 -3.03 26.40
CA GLU A 306 -2.72 -1.86 25.76
C GLU A 306 -2.15 -2.18 24.37
N PHE A 307 -2.07 -1.17 23.51
CA PHE A 307 -1.33 -1.24 22.26
C PHE A 307 0.03 -0.57 22.44
N ALA A 308 1.09 -1.35 22.26
CA ALA A 308 2.44 -0.82 22.42
C ALA A 308 2.78 0.28 21.39
N ALA A 309 3.55 1.28 21.82
CA ALA A 309 3.88 2.46 21.02
C ALA A 309 4.65 2.17 19.72
N ALA A 310 5.40 1.07 19.64
CA ALA A 310 6.21 0.67 18.47
C ALA A 310 6.15 -0.85 18.24
N PRO A 311 6.55 -1.39 17.06
CA PRO A 311 6.61 -2.83 16.82
C PRO A 311 7.52 -3.55 17.82
N GLU A 312 7.13 -4.75 18.26
CA GLU A 312 7.89 -5.53 19.26
C GLU A 312 9.34 -5.76 18.82
N LEU A 313 9.55 -6.18 17.57
CA LEU A 313 10.89 -6.44 17.02
C LEU A 313 11.80 -5.20 17.00
N VAL A 314 11.23 -4.00 16.97
CA VAL A 314 12.01 -2.75 17.10
C VAL A 314 12.32 -2.49 18.57
N ARG A 315 11.35 -2.65 19.47
CA ARG A 315 11.53 -2.41 20.91
C ARG A 315 12.53 -3.38 21.54
N THR A 316 12.55 -4.62 21.08
CA THR A 316 13.47 -5.66 21.58
C THR A 316 14.83 -5.64 20.90
N GLY A 317 15.04 -4.73 19.93
CA GLY A 317 16.29 -4.68 19.17
C GLY A 317 16.52 -5.91 18.30
N TRP A 318 15.47 -6.54 17.77
CA TRP A 318 15.63 -7.62 16.78
C TRP A 318 15.98 -7.06 15.38
N ALA A 319 15.35 -5.94 15.02
CA ALA A 319 15.59 -5.22 13.77
C ALA A 319 15.14 -3.75 13.85
N ALA A 320 15.77 -2.88 13.07
CA ALA A 320 15.38 -1.49 12.86
C ALA A 320 14.54 -1.30 11.58
N ARG A 321 13.74 -0.23 11.53
CA ARG A 321 12.90 0.09 10.35
C ARG A 321 13.75 0.66 9.22
N ARG A 322 13.47 0.22 7.98
CA ARG A 322 13.99 0.87 6.77
C ARG A 322 13.26 2.21 6.53
N PRO A 323 13.99 3.30 6.23
CA PRO A 323 13.40 4.55 5.73
C PRO A 323 12.59 4.36 4.44
N LEU A 324 11.50 5.14 4.27
CA LEU A 324 10.65 5.11 3.08
C LEU A 324 11.45 5.38 1.78
N ALA A 325 12.38 6.32 1.81
CA ALA A 325 13.18 6.70 0.64
C ALA A 325 13.94 5.52 0.02
N TRP A 326 14.25 4.47 0.79
CA TRP A 326 14.94 3.29 0.28
C TRP A 326 14.04 2.33 -0.50
N ALA A 327 12.72 2.45 -0.34
CA ALA A 327 11.72 1.67 -1.03
C ALA A 327 11.12 2.40 -2.25
N VAL A 328 11.47 3.67 -2.45
CA VAL A 328 10.96 4.50 -3.55
C VAL A 328 12.00 4.62 -4.64
N HIS A 329 11.60 4.29 -5.87
CA HIS A 329 12.41 4.38 -7.07
C HIS A 329 11.61 5.13 -8.14
N HIS A 330 12.27 6.01 -8.89
CA HIS A 330 11.66 6.81 -9.94
C HIS A 330 11.96 6.20 -11.30
N GLU A 331 10.93 5.75 -12.01
CA GLU A 331 10.97 5.12 -13.34
C GLU A 331 11.73 3.78 -13.43
N GLN A 332 12.93 3.69 -12.86
CA GLN A 332 13.81 2.53 -12.91
C GLN A 332 14.27 2.12 -11.51
N TRP A 333 14.43 0.81 -11.30
CA TRP A 333 15.05 0.28 -10.09
C TRP A 333 16.42 0.92 -9.88
N GLY A 334 16.75 1.25 -8.63
CA GLY A 334 17.98 1.99 -8.27
C GLY A 334 17.86 3.52 -8.30
N GLN A 335 16.95 4.11 -9.08
CA GLN A 335 16.82 5.58 -9.17
C GLN A 335 16.08 6.18 -7.95
N ARG A 336 16.78 6.39 -6.83
CA ARG A 336 16.21 6.83 -5.55
C ARG A 336 16.11 8.36 -5.36
N GLY A 337 16.25 9.15 -6.42
CA GLY A 337 16.17 10.61 -6.34
C GLY A 337 17.37 11.23 -5.61
N VAL A 338 17.15 11.85 -4.45
CA VAL A 338 18.14 12.72 -3.77
C VAL A 338 19.14 11.96 -2.87
N THR A 339 18.86 10.70 -2.53
CA THR A 339 19.75 9.89 -1.68
C THR A 339 20.60 8.93 -2.51
N SER A 340 21.90 8.85 -2.22
CA SER A 340 22.81 7.84 -2.78
C SER A 340 22.82 6.59 -1.89
N ILE A 341 23.22 5.45 -2.45
CA ILE A 341 23.29 4.18 -1.70
C ILE A 341 24.30 4.24 -0.54
N GLU A 342 25.35 5.05 -0.66
CA GLU A 342 26.34 5.28 0.41
C GLU A 342 25.75 6.12 1.55
N HIS A 343 24.97 7.18 1.23
CA HIS A 343 24.24 7.94 2.24
C HIS A 343 23.20 7.07 2.95
N ASP A 344 22.52 6.19 2.22
CA ASP A 344 21.61 5.21 2.81
C ASP A 344 22.34 4.29 3.80
N ALA A 345 23.54 3.81 3.44
CA ALA A 345 24.38 2.99 4.32
C ALA A 345 24.83 3.75 5.58
N ALA A 346 25.28 4.99 5.45
CA ALA A 346 25.66 5.83 6.59
C ALA A 346 24.48 6.02 7.57
N ARG A 347 23.30 6.34 7.05
CA ARG A 347 22.07 6.46 7.86
C ARG A 347 21.65 5.14 8.51
N ALA A 348 21.93 4.00 7.88
CA ALA A 348 21.67 2.70 8.49
C ALA A 348 22.56 2.47 9.70
N GLY A 349 23.84 2.84 9.65
CA GLY A 349 24.75 2.78 10.80
C GLY A 349 24.25 3.59 11.99
N GLU A 350 23.75 4.81 11.76
CA GLU A 350 23.15 5.65 12.81
C GLU A 350 21.92 5.03 13.46
N ASN A 351 21.12 4.31 12.66
CA ASN A 351 19.85 3.68 13.08
C ASN A 351 19.99 2.19 13.39
N ALA A 352 21.20 1.65 13.36
CA ALA A 352 21.44 0.23 13.52
C ALA A 352 21.04 -0.22 14.94
N VAL A 353 20.57 -1.45 15.02
CA VAL A 353 20.38 -2.10 16.32
C VAL A 353 21.75 -2.19 16.99
N ARG A 354 21.89 -1.61 18.19
CA ARG A 354 23.10 -1.77 19.00
C ARG A 354 23.11 -3.19 19.56
N ALA A 355 23.97 -4.04 19.02
CA ALA A 355 24.04 -5.45 19.39
C ALA A 355 24.51 -5.65 20.85
N VAL A 356 23.97 -6.70 21.48
CA VAL A 356 24.58 -7.32 22.65
C VAL A 356 25.66 -8.28 22.12
N GLY A 357 26.91 -7.81 22.08
CA GLY A 357 28.04 -8.54 21.46
C GLY A 357 28.33 -8.11 20.01
N ARG A 358 29.19 -8.85 19.31
CA ARG A 358 29.49 -8.63 17.89
C ARG A 358 28.81 -9.70 17.06
N GLN A 359 27.55 -9.48 16.68
CA GLN A 359 26.87 -10.41 15.79
C GLN A 359 27.67 -10.54 14.49
N ARG A 360 28.06 -11.78 14.19
CA ARG A 360 28.93 -12.10 13.05
C ARG A 360 28.14 -12.88 12.01
N VAL A 361 28.19 -12.41 10.78
CA VAL A 361 27.62 -13.11 9.62
C VAL A 361 28.73 -13.42 8.63
N ARG A 362 28.77 -14.66 8.16
CA ARG A 362 29.63 -15.09 7.06
C ARG A 362 28.90 -14.88 5.75
N VAL A 363 29.38 -13.96 4.93
CA VAL A 363 28.79 -13.67 3.62
C VAL A 363 29.57 -14.45 2.57
N ILE A 364 28.93 -15.43 1.96
CA ILE A 364 29.52 -16.31 0.96
C ILE A 364 29.06 -15.84 -0.42
N VAL A 365 30.02 -15.48 -1.29
CA VAL A 365 29.74 -14.92 -2.61
C VAL A 365 29.99 -15.96 -3.69
N GLY A 366 28.93 -16.35 -4.39
CA GLY A 366 28.95 -17.40 -5.41
C GLY A 366 28.88 -18.82 -4.85
N GLY A 367 29.00 -19.82 -5.72
CA GLY A 367 28.90 -21.25 -5.38
C GLY A 367 27.46 -21.79 -5.30
N ASP A 368 27.34 -23.09 -5.04
CA ASP A 368 26.04 -23.75 -4.78
C ASP A 368 25.61 -23.45 -3.33
N PRO A 369 24.43 -22.83 -3.12
CA PRO A 369 23.96 -22.57 -1.77
C PRO A 369 23.82 -23.81 -0.89
N ALA A 370 23.49 -24.98 -1.47
CA ALA A 370 23.26 -26.20 -0.72
C ALA A 370 24.48 -26.64 0.13
N ASP A 371 25.68 -26.26 -0.29
CA ASP A 371 26.94 -26.60 0.39
C ASP A 371 27.17 -25.82 1.70
N TYR A 372 26.37 -24.80 1.97
CA TYR A 372 26.60 -23.86 3.08
C TYR A 372 25.40 -23.64 4.00
N LEU A 373 24.22 -24.16 3.66
CA LEU A 373 22.99 -23.93 4.43
C LEU A 373 22.96 -24.60 5.81
N ASP A 374 23.87 -25.53 6.07
CA ASP A 374 24.07 -26.13 7.40
C ASP A 374 24.85 -25.20 8.35
N HIS A 375 25.49 -24.14 7.84
CA HIS A 375 26.22 -23.16 8.63
C HIS A 375 25.27 -22.06 9.11
N ALA A 376 24.94 -22.06 10.41
CA ALA A 376 24.00 -21.10 11.00
C ALA A 376 24.43 -19.62 10.87
N ASP A 377 25.74 -19.33 10.71
CA ASP A 377 26.27 -17.98 10.50
C ASP A 377 26.35 -17.59 9.02
N ALA A 378 26.07 -18.49 8.08
CA ALA A 378 26.24 -18.26 6.65
C ALA A 378 25.03 -17.56 6.01
N LEU A 379 25.36 -16.57 5.19
CA LEU A 379 24.47 -15.90 4.26
C LEU A 379 25.05 -16.07 2.87
N VAL A 380 24.42 -16.91 2.04
CA VAL A 380 24.89 -17.15 0.68
C VAL A 380 24.31 -16.09 -0.25
N VAL A 381 25.16 -15.36 -0.95
CA VAL A 381 24.75 -14.46 -2.04
C VAL A 381 24.94 -15.19 -3.37
N HIS A 382 23.83 -15.72 -3.88
CA HIS A 382 23.82 -16.44 -5.16
C HIS A 382 23.77 -15.44 -6.32
N LEU A 383 24.80 -15.47 -7.17
CA LEU A 383 24.98 -14.58 -8.32
C LEU A 383 24.44 -15.16 -9.63
N GLY A 384 24.03 -16.43 -9.63
CA GLY A 384 23.51 -17.12 -10.80
C GLY A 384 22.23 -16.48 -11.35
N ALA A 385 22.02 -16.65 -12.66
CA ALA A 385 20.85 -16.12 -13.35
C ALA A 385 19.54 -16.83 -12.97
N ASP A 386 19.63 -18.05 -12.42
CA ASP A 386 18.48 -18.84 -12.00
C ASP A 386 18.23 -18.68 -10.51
N LYS A 387 16.94 -18.59 -10.14
CA LYS A 387 16.55 -18.52 -8.73
C LYS A 387 16.81 -19.89 -8.06
N PRO A 388 17.53 -19.94 -6.92
CA PRO A 388 17.74 -21.19 -6.20
C PRO A 388 16.43 -21.77 -5.65
N ILE A 389 16.37 -23.10 -5.53
CA ILE A 389 15.23 -23.82 -4.95
C ILE A 389 15.13 -23.56 -3.46
N ALA A 390 16.27 -23.57 -2.75
CA ALA A 390 16.33 -23.15 -1.36
C ALA A 390 16.34 -21.62 -1.27
N ASP A 391 15.35 -21.05 -0.57
CA ASP A 391 15.19 -19.60 -0.41
C ASP A 391 15.43 -19.12 1.02
N PHE A 392 15.47 -20.02 2.00
CA PHE A 392 15.87 -19.71 3.37
C PHE A 392 17.40 -19.64 3.48
N GLY A 393 17.93 -18.51 3.96
CA GLY A 393 19.38 -18.30 4.11
C GLY A 393 20.14 -17.91 2.83
N VAL A 394 19.45 -17.81 1.69
CA VAL A 394 20.06 -17.47 0.39
C VAL A 394 19.54 -16.13 -0.13
N LEU A 395 20.44 -15.19 -0.39
CA LEU A 395 20.15 -13.97 -1.12
C LEU A 395 20.42 -14.18 -2.61
N TRP A 396 19.36 -14.37 -3.38
CA TRP A 396 19.46 -14.36 -4.84
C TRP A 396 19.62 -12.93 -5.36
N ARG A 397 20.80 -12.60 -5.87
CA ARG A 397 21.22 -11.25 -6.28
C ARG A 397 21.92 -11.30 -7.64
N PRO A 398 21.18 -11.61 -8.73
CA PRO A 398 21.77 -11.56 -10.06
C PRO A 398 22.17 -10.12 -10.39
N ALA A 399 23.40 -9.93 -10.85
CA ALA A 399 23.92 -8.64 -11.28
C ALA A 399 24.44 -8.76 -12.72
N ARG A 400 24.05 -7.81 -13.57
CA ARG A 400 24.43 -7.78 -14.99
C ARG A 400 25.79 -7.13 -15.20
N THR A 401 26.20 -6.27 -14.27
CA THR A 401 27.45 -5.53 -14.34
C THR A 401 28.17 -5.49 -12.99
N PRO A 402 29.50 -5.31 -12.97
CA PRO A 402 30.24 -5.09 -11.73
C PRO A 402 29.79 -3.87 -10.93
N VAL A 403 29.24 -2.84 -11.59
CA VAL A 403 28.70 -1.63 -10.94
C VAL A 403 27.43 -1.95 -10.16
N GLU A 404 26.49 -2.65 -10.80
CA GLU A 404 25.26 -3.15 -10.16
C GLU A 404 25.61 -4.04 -8.97
N ALA A 405 26.62 -4.91 -9.10
CA ALA A 405 27.09 -5.74 -8.00
C ALA A 405 27.62 -4.94 -6.80
N VAL A 406 28.34 -3.83 -7.04
CA VAL A 406 28.77 -2.92 -5.95
C VAL A 406 27.57 -2.37 -5.20
N GLU A 407 26.55 -1.87 -5.90
CA GLU A 407 25.33 -1.33 -5.26
C GLU A 407 24.62 -2.39 -4.42
N LEU A 408 24.47 -3.61 -4.95
CA LEU A 408 23.89 -4.74 -4.21
C LEU A 408 24.70 -5.08 -2.96
N GLY A 409 26.03 -5.03 -3.04
CA GLY A 409 26.90 -5.26 -1.88
C GLY A 409 26.69 -4.22 -0.78
N VAL A 410 26.54 -2.94 -1.15
CA VAL A 410 26.22 -1.87 -0.18
C VAL A 410 24.84 -2.11 0.46
N GLU A 411 23.83 -2.50 -0.34
CA GLU A 411 22.49 -2.82 0.17
C GLU A 411 22.50 -3.97 1.18
N VAL A 412 23.24 -5.05 0.89
CA VAL A 412 23.34 -6.21 1.78
C VAL A 412 23.98 -5.80 3.11
N ALA A 413 25.12 -5.10 3.09
CA ALA A 413 25.78 -4.65 4.32
C ALA A 413 24.87 -3.73 5.16
N ARG A 414 24.15 -2.82 4.50
CA ARG A 414 23.19 -1.90 5.13
C ARG A 414 22.04 -2.64 5.80
N ASP A 415 21.43 -3.59 5.10
CA ASP A 415 20.28 -4.34 5.62
C ASP A 415 20.70 -5.26 6.77
N LEU A 416 21.93 -5.79 6.75
CA LEU A 416 22.52 -6.54 7.87
C LEU A 416 22.80 -5.65 9.08
N ALA A 417 23.27 -4.41 8.88
CA ALA A 417 23.45 -3.45 9.98
C ALA A 417 22.11 -3.15 10.69
N LEU A 418 21.01 -3.00 9.96
CA LEU A 418 19.67 -2.83 10.55
C LEU A 418 19.19 -4.05 11.36
N GLN A 419 19.79 -5.22 11.16
CA GLN A 419 19.52 -6.44 11.95
C GLN A 419 20.47 -6.61 13.14
N GLY A 420 21.42 -5.68 13.34
CA GLY A 420 22.38 -5.71 14.44
C GLY A 420 23.69 -6.42 14.12
N VAL A 421 23.96 -6.76 12.86
CA VAL A 421 25.23 -7.38 12.47
C VAL A 421 26.38 -6.39 12.65
N GLY A 422 27.35 -6.74 13.49
CA GLY A 422 28.52 -5.91 13.80
C GLY A 422 29.81 -6.35 13.10
N HIS A 423 29.83 -7.57 12.54
CA HIS A 423 30.99 -8.10 11.81
C HIS A 423 30.60 -8.92 10.59
N LEU A 424 31.19 -8.62 9.42
CA LEU A 424 31.05 -9.42 8.20
C LEU A 424 32.31 -10.24 7.92
N ALA A 425 32.17 -11.56 7.83
CA ALA A 425 33.21 -12.46 7.36
C ALA A 425 32.98 -12.80 5.89
N LEU A 426 33.71 -12.16 4.99
CA LEU A 426 33.50 -12.27 3.55
C LEU A 426 34.28 -13.47 3.00
N GLN A 427 33.61 -14.35 2.28
CA GLN A 427 34.23 -15.49 1.59
C GLN A 427 33.78 -15.48 0.12
N THR A 428 34.73 -15.36 -0.81
CA THR A 428 34.45 -15.46 -2.23
C THR A 428 34.74 -16.88 -2.71
N VAL A 429 33.71 -17.58 -3.18
CA VAL A 429 33.82 -18.96 -3.68
C VAL A 429 34.00 -18.97 -5.19
N GLU A 430 33.28 -18.09 -5.88
CA GLU A 430 33.36 -17.95 -7.34
C GLU A 430 34.11 -16.67 -7.72
N GLN A 431 35.18 -16.80 -8.50
CA GLN A 431 35.95 -15.65 -8.97
C GLN A 431 35.36 -15.09 -10.27
N SER A 432 34.82 -13.87 -10.20
CA SER A 432 34.32 -13.12 -11.35
C SER A 432 34.35 -11.62 -11.07
N GLU A 433 34.31 -10.77 -12.11
CA GLU A 433 34.25 -9.31 -11.93
C GLU A 433 33.01 -8.86 -11.15
N VAL A 434 31.91 -9.63 -11.26
CA VAL A 434 30.66 -9.41 -10.54
C VAL A 434 30.83 -9.76 -9.06
N ALA A 435 31.44 -10.90 -8.75
CA ALA A 435 31.76 -11.28 -7.37
C ALA A 435 32.70 -10.26 -6.71
N ASP A 436 33.73 -9.81 -7.43
CA ASP A 436 34.64 -8.76 -6.96
C ASP A 436 33.91 -7.42 -6.73
N GLY A 437 32.97 -7.07 -7.62
CA GLY A 437 32.09 -5.92 -7.47
C GLY A 437 31.26 -6.01 -6.18
N LEU A 438 30.59 -7.14 -5.96
CA LEU A 438 29.80 -7.37 -4.75
C LEU A 438 30.65 -7.25 -3.48
N VAL A 439 31.83 -7.86 -3.45
CA VAL A 439 32.76 -7.78 -2.30
C VAL A 439 33.22 -6.35 -2.05
N ARG A 440 33.53 -5.57 -3.11
CA ARG A 440 33.83 -4.14 -2.96
C ARG A 440 32.65 -3.38 -2.35
N GLY A 441 31.43 -3.65 -2.82
CA GLY A 441 30.20 -3.09 -2.28
C GLY A 441 29.99 -3.42 -0.80
N LEU A 442 30.13 -4.69 -0.42
CA LEU A 442 30.00 -5.14 0.97
C LEU A 442 30.99 -4.41 1.88
N ARG A 443 32.25 -4.24 1.45
CA ARG A 443 33.27 -3.50 2.22
C ARG A 443 32.93 -2.01 2.34
N ALA A 444 32.47 -1.38 1.25
CA ALA A 444 32.07 0.03 1.26
C ALA A 444 30.85 0.27 2.17
N GLY A 445 29.82 -0.56 2.05
CA GLY A 445 28.63 -0.51 2.89
C GLY A 445 28.94 -0.79 4.35
N ALA A 446 29.76 -1.80 4.66
CA ALA A 446 30.18 -2.10 6.03
C ALA A 446 30.91 -0.90 6.65
N ARG A 447 31.87 -0.32 5.94
CA ARG A 447 32.56 0.91 6.38
C ARG A 447 31.58 2.05 6.64
N ALA A 448 30.64 2.30 5.73
CA ALA A 448 29.67 3.38 5.88
C ALA A 448 28.73 3.15 7.09
N CYS A 449 28.35 1.90 7.35
CA CYS A 449 27.51 1.54 8.49
C CYS A 449 28.28 1.47 9.83
N GLY A 450 29.61 1.56 9.84
CA GLY A 450 30.43 1.32 11.03
C GLY A 450 30.50 -0.16 11.44
N VAL A 451 30.32 -1.07 10.49
CA VAL A 451 30.39 -2.53 10.68
C VAL A 451 31.80 -3.01 10.34
N ASP A 452 32.39 -3.84 11.21
CA ASP A 452 33.70 -4.44 10.98
C ASP A 452 33.62 -5.50 9.88
N TRP A 453 34.71 -5.72 9.13
CA TRP A 453 34.78 -6.84 8.18
C TRP A 453 36.14 -7.52 8.19
N SER A 454 36.13 -8.81 7.85
CA SER A 454 37.31 -9.64 7.58
C SER A 454 37.05 -10.44 6.31
N GLY A 455 38.08 -10.81 5.56
CA GLY A 455 37.96 -11.67 4.39
C GLY A 455 39.28 -12.28 4.01
#